data_AF-A0A1F6ZIT2-F1
#
_entry.id   AF-A0A1F6ZIT2-F1
#
_cell.length_a   1.000
_cell.length_b   1.000
_cell.length_c   1.000
_cell.angle_alpha   90.00
_cell.angle_beta   90.00
_cell.angle_gamma   90.00
#
_symmetry.space_group_name_H-M   'P 1'
#
loop_
_entity.id
_entity.type
_entity.pdbx_description
1 polymer ?
#
loop_
_entity_poly.entity_id
_entity_poly.type
_entity_poly.pdbx_seq_one_letter_code
_entity_poly.pdbx_strand_id
1 'polypeptide(L)' 'MEIVMSGHALKQARERGVSINEIKDAIKCGAKSLQNGKIISAYRHVKIVFKKQEDKFFIITVMIRSEKNGK' A
#
# COMPACT_ATOMS: atom_id res chain seq x y z
N MET A 1 -14.15 6.92 0.80
CA MET A 1 -12.67 6.77 0.80
C MET A 1 -12.23 6.69 -0.65
N GLU A 2 -11.71 7.80 -1.17
CA GLU A 2 -11.16 7.85 -2.52
C GLU A 2 -9.69 7.39 -2.48
N ILE A 3 -9.32 6.49 -3.40
CA ILE A 3 -7.96 5.96 -3.52
C ILE A 3 -7.46 6.27 -4.92
N VAL A 4 -6.33 6.96 -4.98
CA VAL A 4 -5.64 7.30 -6.23
C VAL A 4 -4.27 6.63 -6.18
N MET A 5 -3.92 5.91 -7.24
CA MET A 5 -2.61 5.25 -7.33
C MET A 5 -1.70 6.00 -8.29
N SER A 6 -0.43 6.14 -7.94
CA SER A 6 0.60 6.52 -8.91
C SER A 6 0.70 5.45 -10.01
N GLY A 7 1.20 5.81 -11.19
CA GLY A 7 1.45 4.82 -12.26
C GLY A 7 2.36 3.68 -11.81
N HIS A 8 3.33 3.98 -10.94
CA HIS A 8 4.21 2.99 -10.32
C HIS A 8 3.45 2.03 -9.39
N ALA A 9 2.60 2.55 -8.50
CA ALA A 9 1.78 1.75 -7.60
C ALA A 9 0.79 0.88 -8.37
N LEU A 10 0.16 1.42 -9.41
CA LEU A 10 -0.79 0.70 -10.25
C LEU A 10 -0.11 -0.47 -10.99
N LYS A 11 1.08 -0.24 -11.55
CA LYS A 11 1.88 -1.29 -12.19
C LYS A 11 2.24 -2.39 -11.18
N GLN A 12 2.74 -2.01 -10.00
CA GLN A 12 3.08 -2.96 -8.94
C GLN A 12 1.88 -3.77 -8.48
N ALA A 13 0.73 -3.13 -8.26
CA ALA A 13 -0.49 -3.82 -7.85
C ALA A 13 -0.92 -4.86 -8.89
N ARG A 14 -0.87 -4.53 -10.19
CA ARG A 14 -1.18 -5.46 -11.28
C ARG A 14 -0.18 -6.62 -11.36
N GLU A 15 1.11 -6.32 -11.38
CA GLU A 15 2.18 -7.34 -11.48
C GLU A 15 2.18 -8.31 -10.29
N ARG A 16 1.75 -7.82 -9.13
CA ARG A 16 1.75 -8.56 -7.87
C ARG A 16 0.40 -9.17 -7.52
N GLY A 17 -0.64 -8.93 -8.32
CA GLY A 17 -2.00 -9.41 -8.05
C GLY A 17 -2.64 -8.80 -6.79
N VAL A 18 -2.24 -7.59 -6.40
CA VAL A 18 -2.79 -6.90 -5.23
C VAL A 18 -4.07 -6.17 -5.62
N SER A 19 -5.15 -6.54 -4.95
CA SER A 19 -6.49 -6.01 -5.18
C SER A 19 -6.66 -4.62 -4.56
N ILE A 20 -7.55 -3.81 -5.13
CA ILE A 20 -7.96 -2.52 -4.51
C ILE A 20 -8.52 -2.74 -3.10
N ASN A 21 -9.22 -3.85 -2.87
CA ASN A 21 -9.74 -4.20 -1.54
C ASN A 21 -8.63 -4.46 -0.53
N GLU A 22 -7.54 -5.12 -0.92
CA GLU A 22 -6.40 -5.35 -0.04
C GLU A 22 -5.67 -4.04 0.29
N ILE A 23 -5.60 -3.11 -0.68
CA ILE A 23 -5.10 -1.76 -0.43
C ILE A 23 -6.00 -1.02 0.56
N LYS A 24 -7.34 -1.08 0.39
CA LYS A 24 -8.31 -0.48 1.33
C LYS A 24 -8.13 -1.05 2.74
N ASP A 25 -8.01 -2.36 2.85
CA ASP A 25 -7.80 -3.04 4.14
C ASP A 25 -6.48 -2.63 4.76
N ALA A 26 -5.41 -2.52 3.97
CA ALA A 26 -4.13 -2.01 4.44
C ALA A 26 -4.22 -0.57 4.93
N ILE A 27 -5.02 0.31 4.30
CA ILE A 27 -5.21 1.68 4.80
C ILE A 27 -6.03 1.68 6.09
N LYS A 28 -7.09 0.87 6.18
CA LYS A 28 -7.99 0.86 7.34
C LYS A 28 -7.37 0.13 8.54
N CYS A 29 -7.06 -1.15 8.37
CA CYS A 29 -6.70 -2.09 9.42
C CYS A 29 -5.19 -2.29 9.58
N GLY A 30 -4.38 -1.85 8.61
CA GLY A 30 -2.94 -2.03 8.66
C GLY A 30 -2.26 -1.25 9.78
N ALA A 31 -1.14 -1.80 10.26
CA ALA A 31 -0.23 -1.14 11.19
C ALA A 31 0.47 0.01 10.45
N LYS A 32 0.35 1.22 10.99
CA LYS A 32 0.79 2.46 10.33
C LYS A 32 2.03 3.02 11.00
N SER A 33 2.94 3.53 10.19
CA SER A 33 4.10 4.28 10.65
C SER A 33 4.34 5.47 9.73
N LEU A 34 4.66 6.62 10.32
CA LEU A 34 5.01 7.81 9.57
C LEU A 34 6.52 7.81 9.32
N GLN A 35 6.92 7.89 8.04
CA GLN A 35 8.32 7.98 7.64
C GLN A 35 8.47 9.08 6.58
N ASN A 36 9.25 10.13 6.88
CA ASN A 36 9.53 11.23 5.95
C ASN A 36 8.25 11.84 5.33
N GLY A 37 7.21 12.06 6.13
CA GLY A 37 5.92 12.60 5.67
C GLY A 37 5.10 11.67 4.77
N LYS A 38 5.44 10.38 4.73
CA LYS A 38 4.67 9.32 4.07
C LYS A 38 4.17 8.32 5.12
N ILE A 39 2.97 7.80 4.92
CA ILE A 39 2.41 6.75 5.76
C ILE A 39 2.77 5.42 5.12
N ILE A 40 3.48 4.61 5.87
CA ILE A 40 3.71 3.21 5.54
C ILE A 40 2.67 2.41 6.31
N SER A 41 1.88 1.61 5.60
CA SER A 41 0.95 0.69 6.24
C SER A 41 1.22 -0.74 5.81
N ALA A 42 1.30 -1.65 6.76
CA ALA A 42 1.47 -3.08 6.53
C ALA A 42 0.26 -3.83 7.06
N TYR A 43 -0.32 -4.70 6.23
CA TYR A 43 -1.45 -5.54 6.58
C TYR A 43 -1.37 -6.87 5.84
N ARG A 44 -1.43 -7.98 6.58
CA ARG A 44 -1.22 -9.34 6.06
C ARG A 44 0.09 -9.42 5.27
N HIS A 45 0.03 -9.82 4.01
CA HIS A 45 1.17 -9.92 3.11
C HIS A 45 1.39 -8.63 2.31
N VAL A 46 0.61 -7.57 2.50
CA VAL A 46 0.71 -6.32 1.71
C VAL A 46 1.31 -5.20 2.55
N LYS A 47 2.22 -4.43 1.96
CA LYS A 47 2.80 -3.20 2.51
C LYS A 47 2.65 -2.08 1.51
N ILE A 48 1.93 -1.03 1.88
CA ILE A 48 1.70 0.14 1.03
C ILE A 48 2.39 1.37 1.61
N VAL A 49 2.81 2.25 0.71
CA VAL A 49 3.29 3.59 1.06
C VAL A 49 2.33 4.58 0.43
N PHE A 50 1.73 5.44 1.24
CA PHE A 50 0.76 6.42 0.76
C PHE A 50 0.87 7.75 1.50
N LYS A 51 0.22 8.77 0.95
CA LYS A 51 -0.02 10.05 1.60
C LYS A 51 -1.52 10.29 1.68
N LYS A 52 -1.98 10.86 2.78
CA LYS A 52 -3.34 11.41 2.87
C LYS A 52 -3.30 12.82 2.31
N GLN A 53 -4.15 13.13 1.34
CA GLN A 53 -4.35 14.48 0.79
C GLN A 53 -5.82 14.81 0.94
N GLU A 54 -6.17 15.72 1.86
CA GLU A 54 -7.55 16.13 2.15
C GLU A 54 -8.50 14.91 2.29
N ASP A 55 -9.24 14.59 1.22
CA ASP A 55 -10.25 13.53 1.17
C ASP A 55 -9.82 12.25 0.42
N LYS A 56 -8.60 12.22 -0.13
CA LYS A 56 -8.06 11.09 -0.90
C LYS A 56 -6.80 10.50 -0.32
N PHE A 57 -6.61 9.21 -0.59
CA PHE A 57 -5.40 8.47 -0.25
C PHE A 57 -4.59 8.24 -1.52
N PHE A 58 -3.44 8.91 -1.61
CA PHE A 58 -2.54 8.78 -2.75
C PHE A 58 -1.50 7.69 -2.50
N ILE A 59 -1.65 6.56 -3.18
CA ILE A 59 -0.77 5.39 -3.07
C ILE A 59 0.46 5.60 -3.96
N ILE A 60 1.63 5.59 -3.34
CA ILE A 60 2.92 5.80 -4.00
C ILE A 60 3.53 4.46 -4.40
N THR A 61 3.45 3.47 -3.52
CA THR A 61 4.11 2.15 -3.68
C THR A 61 3.25 1.05 -3.07
N VAL A 62 3.20 -0.10 -3.73
CA VAL A 62 2.54 -1.33 -3.25
C VAL A 62 3.57 -2.44 -3.25
N MET A 63 3.82 -3.04 -2.09
CA MET A 63 4.76 -4.15 -1.90
C MET A 63 4.01 -5.36 -1.37
N ILE A 64 4.41 -6.55 -1.81
CA ILE A 64 4.09 -7.79 -1.11
C ILE A 64 5.29 -8.09 -0.22
N ARG A 65 5.02 -8.39 1.05
CA ARG A 65 5.96 -9.03 1.94
C ARG A 65 6.14 -10.45 1.40
N SER A 66 7.00 -10.63 0.40
CA SER A 66 7.49 -11.96 0.09
C SER A 66 8.16 -12.47 1.35
N GLU A 67 7.68 -13.60 1.87
CA GLU A 67 8.55 -14.47 2.64
C GLU A 67 9.81 -14.63 1.79
N LYS A 68 10.92 -14.06 2.24
CA LYS A 68 12.21 -14.59 1.82
C LYS A 68 12.15 -16.04 2.27
N ASN A 69 11.81 -16.93 1.35
CA ASN A 69 12.08 -18.35 1.51
C ASN A 69 13.55 -18.41 1.92
N GLY A 70 13.78 -18.77 3.17
CA GLY A 70 15.09 -19.26 3.57
C GLY A 70 15.32 -20.51 2.76
N LYS A 71 16.25 -20.44 1.82
CA LYS A 71 17.18 -21.49 1.40
C LYS A 71 18.11 -20.90 0.34
#